data_AF-A0A839UE67-F1
#
_entry.id   AF-A0A839UE67-F1
#
_cell.length_a   1.000
_cell.length_b   1.000
_cell.length_c   1.000
_cell.angle_alpha   90.00
_cell.angle_beta   90.00
_cell.angle_gamma   90.00
#
_symmetry.space_group_name_H-M   'P 1'
#
loop_
_entity.id
_entity.type
_entity.pdbx_description
1 polymer ?
#
loop_
_entity_poly.entity_id
_entity_poly.type
_entity_poly.pdbx_seq_one_letter_code
_entity_poly.pdbx_strand_id
1 'polypeptide(L)'
;MITAPQLRAARALLGIDQRQLAELAGVSVPTIQRMEASRHVVRGHVDTLMRLLAALEAAGVEVINEGAVSQDGGRGVRLKKLIHIAPYRRKRSKRTGAMRGIVAPK
;
A
#
# COMPACT_ATOMS: atom_id res chain seq x y z
N MET A 1 12.67 -9.90 -4.72
CA MET A 1 12.59 -8.42 -4.69
C MET A 1 11.32 -7.96 -5.41
N ILE A 2 10.58 -7.01 -4.84
CA ILE A 2 9.30 -6.50 -5.38
C ILE A 2 9.48 -5.48 -6.52
N THR A 3 8.56 -5.46 -7.48
CA THR A 3 8.51 -4.46 -8.57
C THR A 3 7.41 -3.42 -8.34
N ALA A 4 7.52 -2.27 -9.02
CA ALA A 4 6.49 -1.23 -8.93
C ALA A 4 5.10 -1.70 -9.45
N PRO A 5 4.99 -2.48 -10.56
CA PRO A 5 3.71 -3.07 -10.94
C PRO A 5 3.12 -3.99 -9.86
N GLN A 6 3.94 -4.83 -9.21
CA GLN A 6 3.48 -5.67 -8.10
C GLN A 6 2.98 -4.83 -6.92
N LEU A 7 3.67 -3.74 -6.59
CA LEU A 7 3.24 -2.83 -5.53
C LEU A 7 1.87 -2.21 -5.83
N ARG A 8 1.68 -1.69 -7.05
CA ARG A 8 0.39 -1.11 -7.47
C ARG A 8 -0.73 -2.16 -7.51
N ALA A 9 -0.43 -3.37 -7.99
CA ALA A 9 -1.37 -4.48 -8.04
C ALA A 9 -1.79 -4.93 -6.64
N ALA A 10 -0.85 -5.08 -5.71
CA ALA A 10 -1.13 -5.39 -4.30
C ALA A 10 -2.08 -4.36 -3.68
N ARG A 11 -1.80 -3.08 -3.95
CA ARG A 11 -2.63 -1.98 -3.46
C ARG A 11 -4.05 -2.01 -4.04
N ALA A 12 -4.18 -2.35 -5.33
CA ALA A 12 -5.47 -2.53 -5.98
C ALA A 12 -6.27 -3.70 -5.38
N LEU A 13 -5.62 -4.84 -5.12
CA LEU A 13 -6.26 -6.00 -4.47
C LEU A 13 -6.76 -5.67 -3.07
N LEU A 14 -6.01 -4.86 -2.31
CA LEU A 14 -6.40 -4.42 -0.97
C LEU A 14 -7.45 -3.30 -0.97
N GLY A 15 -7.73 -2.66 -2.11
CA GLY A 15 -8.64 -1.52 -2.20
C GLY A 15 -8.18 -0.30 -1.40
N ILE A 16 -6.87 -0.09 -1.24
CA ILE A 16 -6.29 1.02 -0.46
C ILE A 16 -5.60 2.07 -1.35
N ASP A 17 -5.43 3.28 -0.83
CA ASP A 17 -4.64 4.33 -1.47
C ASP A 17 -3.18 4.35 -0.97
N GLN A 18 -2.34 5.21 -1.57
CA GLN A 18 -0.92 5.31 -1.22
C GLN A 18 -0.68 5.76 0.23
N ARG A 19 -1.60 6.55 0.81
CA ARG A 19 -1.48 7.04 2.19
C ARG A 19 -1.75 5.91 3.17
N GLN A 20 -2.78 5.10 2.91
CA GLN A 20 -3.09 3.92 3.71
C GLN A 20 -1.94 2.91 3.67
N LEU A 21 -1.36 2.67 2.49
CA LEU A 21 -0.19 1.80 2.37
C LEU A 21 1.03 2.33 3.14
N ALA A 22 1.27 3.65 3.07
CA ALA A 22 2.33 4.30 3.82
C ALA A 22 2.14 4.15 5.35
N GLU A 23 0.91 4.32 5.84
CA GLU A 23 0.54 4.09 7.25
C GLU A 23 0.78 2.63 7.67
N LEU A 24 0.30 1.66 6.88
CA LEU A 24 0.48 0.23 7.14
C LEU A 24 1.96 -0.17 7.19
N ALA A 25 2.78 0.38 6.29
CA ALA A 25 4.22 0.07 6.20
C ALA A 25 5.09 0.92 7.14
N GLY A 26 4.53 1.91 7.85
CA GLY A 26 5.31 2.82 8.69
C GLY A 26 6.34 3.66 7.93
N VAL A 27 5.99 4.10 6.71
CA VAL A 27 6.86 4.91 5.84
C VAL A 27 6.15 6.20 5.40
N SER A 28 6.88 7.13 4.78
CA SER A 28 6.28 8.36 4.26
C SER A 28 5.56 8.14 2.92
N VAL A 29 4.49 8.90 2.65
CA VAL A 29 3.77 8.87 1.36
C VAL A 29 4.70 9.14 0.17
N PRO A 30 5.65 10.12 0.20
CA PRO A 30 6.61 10.31 -0.87
C PRO A 30 7.50 9.09 -1.13
N THR A 31 7.77 8.27 -0.11
CA THR A 31 8.51 7.01 -0.28
C THR A 31 7.68 6.03 -1.11
N ILE A 32 6.40 5.83 -0.79
CA ILE A 32 5.50 4.99 -1.60
C ILE A 32 5.38 5.51 -3.03
N GLN A 33 5.23 6.82 -3.22
CA GLN A 33 5.16 7.43 -4.56
C GLN A 33 6.42 7.16 -5.39
N ARG A 34 7.61 7.33 -4.82
CA ARG A 34 8.89 7.01 -5.51
C ARG A 34 8.99 5.53 -5.85
N MET A 35 8.55 4.66 -4.94
CA MET A 35 8.54 3.21 -5.18
C MET A 35 7.59 2.83 -6.32
N GLU A 36 6.36 3.36 -6.33
CA GLU A 36 5.38 3.10 -7.39
C GLU A 36 5.75 3.73 -8.74
N ALA A 37 6.54 4.81 -8.76
CA ALA A 37 7.04 5.44 -9.98
C ALA A 37 8.25 4.72 -10.60
N SER A 38 8.84 3.73 -9.91
CA SER A 38 9.99 2.99 -10.44
C SER A 38 9.60 2.17 -11.68
N ARG A 39 10.47 2.13 -12.69
CA ARG A 39 10.21 1.36 -13.93
C ARG A 39 10.29 -0.16 -13.75
N HIS A 40 11.06 -0.63 -12.77
CA HIS A 40 11.37 -2.05 -12.58
C HIS A 40 11.27 -2.45 -11.10
N VAL A 41 12.30 -3.14 -10.60
CA VAL A 41 12.47 -3.47 -9.18
C VAL A 41 12.52 -2.19 -8.36
N VAL A 42 11.77 -2.18 -7.26
CA VAL A 42 11.80 -1.08 -6.30
C VAL A 42 13.17 -1.08 -5.61
N ARG A 43 13.92 0.02 -5.74
CA ARG A 43 15.19 0.22 -5.05
C ARG A 43 14.95 1.04 -3.77
N GLY A 44 15.61 0.65 -2.69
CA GLY A 44 15.48 1.32 -1.40
C GLY A 44 16.27 0.60 -0.31
N HIS A 45 16.26 1.18 0.88
CA HIS A 45 16.85 0.55 2.06
C HIS A 45 16.14 -0.77 2.37
N VAL A 46 16.90 -1.82 2.70
CA VAL A 46 16.37 -3.18 2.90
C VAL A 46 15.28 -3.18 3.98
N ASP A 47 15.51 -2.50 5.09
CA ASP A 47 14.53 -2.34 6.18
C ASP A 47 13.19 -1.75 5.70
N THR A 48 13.21 -0.73 4.84
CA THR A 48 11.99 -0.15 4.26
C THR A 48 11.24 -1.15 3.39
N LEU A 49 11.97 -1.95 2.59
CA LEU A 49 11.38 -2.99 1.76
C LEU A 49 10.78 -4.13 2.60
N MET A 50 11.45 -4.52 3.70
CA MET A 50 10.93 -5.54 4.61
C MET A 50 9.65 -5.10 5.29
N ARG A 51 9.59 -3.86 5.81
CA ARG A 51 8.36 -3.31 6.41
C ARG A 51 7.21 -3.26 5.42
N LEU A 52 7.48 -2.89 4.17
CA LEU A 52 6.48 -2.86 3.11
C LEU A 52 5.92 -4.26 2.80
N LEU A 53 6.79 -5.26 2.66
CA LEU A 53 6.37 -6.64 2.40
C LEU A 53 5.57 -7.21 3.58
N ALA A 54 6.02 -6.98 4.81
CA ALA A 54 5.31 -7.40 6.02
C ALA A 54 3.92 -6.76 6.13
N ALA A 55 3.81 -5.47 5.78
CA ALA A 55 2.53 -4.76 5.78
C ALA A 55 1.54 -5.32 4.74
N LEU A 56 2.01 -5.62 3.53
CA LEU A 56 1.19 -6.25 2.50
C LEU A 56 0.75 -7.67 2.92
N GLU A 57 1.66 -8.44 3.51
CA GLU A 57 1.37 -9.77 4.01
C GLU A 57 0.33 -9.76 5.13
N ALA A 58 0.49 -8.87 6.11
CA ALA A 58 -0.45 -8.70 7.21
C ALA A 58 -1.83 -8.21 6.73
N ALA A 59 -1.86 -7.44 5.65
CA ALA A 59 -3.11 -7.00 5.00
C ALA A 59 -3.79 -8.10 4.16
N GLY A 60 -3.17 -9.28 4.02
CA GLY A 60 -3.76 -10.43 3.33
C GLY A 60 -3.33 -10.56 1.87
N VAL A 61 -2.24 -9.93 1.45
CA VAL A 61 -1.66 -10.09 0.11
C VAL A 61 -0.32 -10.80 0.17
N GLU A 62 -0.11 -11.75 -0.73
CA GLU A 62 1.17 -12.40 -0.95
C GLU A 62 1.79 -11.90 -2.27
N VAL A 63 3.07 -11.52 -2.22
CA VAL A 63 3.85 -11.10 -3.40
C VAL A 63 4.66 -12.29 -3.89
N ILE A 64 4.40 -12.71 -5.12
CA ILE A 64 5.07 -13.86 -5.77
C ILE A 64 6.34 -13.34 -6.45
N ASN A 65 7.51 -13.75 -5.95
CA ASN A 65 8.79 -13.41 -6.57
C ASN A 65 9.05 -14.28 -7.81
N GLU A 66 9.96 -13.82 -8.67
CA GLU A 66 10.48 -14.62 -9.77
C GLU A 66 11.12 -15.91 -9.24
N GLY A 67 10.71 -17.05 -9.77
CA GLY A 67 11.16 -18.38 -9.32
C GLY A 67 10.44 -18.92 -8.07
N ALA A 68 9.48 -18.20 -7.49
CA ALA A 68 8.61 -18.78 -6.48
C ALA A 68 7.70 -19.86 -7.10
N VAL A 69 7.36 -20.90 -6.30
CA VAL A 69 6.49 -21.99 -6.76
C VAL A 69 5.11 -21.42 -7.12
N SER A 70 4.86 -21.40 -8.42
CA SER A 70 3.63 -20.97 -9.09
C SER A 70 3.47 -21.87 -10.31
N GLN A 71 2.22 -22.18 -10.72
CA GLN A 71 1.97 -23.15 -11.80
C GLN A 71 2.77 -22.83 -13.09
N ASP A 72 2.80 -21.55 -13.48
CA ASP A 72 3.53 -21.08 -14.66
C ASP A 72 4.74 -20.18 -14.31
N GLY A 73 5.12 -20.13 -13.03
CA GLY A 73 6.17 -19.23 -12.54
C GLY A 73 5.80 -17.75 -12.64
N GLY A 74 6.81 -16.90 -12.81
CA GLY A 74 6.66 -15.46 -13.00
C GLY A 74 6.39 -14.65 -11.73
N ARG A 75 6.53 -13.33 -11.85
CA ARG A 75 6.23 -12.38 -10.78
C ARG A 75 4.74 -12.11 -10.73
N GLY A 76 4.17 -12.11 -9.53
CA GLY A 76 2.73 -11.92 -9.35
C GLY A 76 2.36 -11.38 -7.98
N VAL A 77 1.06 -11.22 -7.77
CA VAL A 77 0.46 -10.84 -6.50
C VAL A 77 -0.87 -11.58 -6.37
N ARG A 78 -1.16 -12.13 -5.19
CA ARG A 78 -2.44 -12.80 -4.92
C ARG A 78 -2.96 -12.47 -3.53
N LEU A 79 -4.26 -12.66 -3.33
CA LEU A 79 -4.85 -12.67 -2.00
C LEU A 79 -4.45 -13.95 -1.27
N LYS A 80 -4.06 -13.84 0.01
CA LYS A 80 -3.88 -15.00 0.88
C LYS A 80 -5.25 -15.65 1.10
N LYS A 81 -5.27 -16.98 1.17
CA LYS A 81 -6.50 -17.73 1.48
C LYS A 81 -6.95 -17.28 2.87
N LEU A 82 -8.09 -16.58 2.92
CA LEU A 82 -8.65 -16.06 4.16
C LEU A 82 -8.79 -17.17 5.19
N ILE A 83 -8.21 -16.95 6.35
CA ILE A 83 -8.92 -17.20 7.61
C ILE A 83 -9.41 -15.81 8.04
N HIS A 84 -10.53 -15.35 7.45
CA HIS A 84 -11.25 -14.10 7.78
C HIS A 84 -10.53 -12.74 7.53
N ILE A 85 -10.83 -12.04 6.42
CA ILE A 85 -10.51 -10.61 6.23
C ILE A 85 -11.72 -9.81 6.71
N ALA A 86 -11.61 -9.14 7.85
CA ALA A 86 -12.46 -7.99 8.12
C ALA A 86 -12.08 -6.87 7.13
N PRO A 87 -13.02 -6.24 6.41
CA PRO A 87 -12.70 -5.18 5.47
C PRO A 87 -11.94 -4.05 6.19
N TYR A 88 -10.84 -3.56 5.61
CA TYR A 88 -10.13 -2.40 6.14
C TYR A 88 -11.12 -1.23 6.24
N ARG A 89 -11.58 -0.95 7.47
CA ARG A 89 -12.59 0.07 7.71
C ARG A 89 -11.93 1.43 7.58
N ARG A 90 -12.20 2.11 6.46
CA ARG A 90 -11.79 3.48 6.15
C ARG A 90 -12.00 4.34 7.41
N LYS A 91 -10.93 4.77 8.10
CA LYS A 91 -11.05 5.76 9.17
C LYS A 91 -11.61 7.03 8.53
N ARG A 92 -12.87 7.35 8.84
CA ARG A 92 -13.56 8.54 8.34
C ARG A 92 -12.69 9.76 8.70
N SER A 93 -12.07 10.38 7.70
CA SER A 93 -11.27 11.59 7.88
C SER A 93 -12.16 12.65 8.53
N LYS A 94 -11.81 13.10 9.74
CA LYS A 94 -12.45 14.27 10.36
C LYS A 94 -12.08 15.48 9.50
N ARG A 95 -12.96 15.87 8.57
CA ARG A 95 -12.95 17.21 8.01
C ARG A 95 -13.32 18.17 9.13
N THR A 96 -12.32 18.72 9.82
CA THR A 96 -12.48 19.90 10.65
C THR A 96 -12.79 21.08 9.73
N GLY A 97 -14.07 21.40 9.56
CA GLY A 97 -14.52 22.65 8.97
C GLY A 97 -14.24 23.77 9.96
N ALA A 98 -13.07 24.41 9.84
CA ALA A 98 -12.80 25.66 10.52
C ALA A 98 -13.70 26.76 9.95
N MET A 99 -14.40 27.43 10.87
CA MET A 99 -15.35 28.52 10.68
C MET A 99 -14.85 29.59 9.69
N ARG A 100 -15.69 29.94 8.72
CA ARG A 100 -15.63 31.27 8.08
C ARG A 100 -16.31 32.26 9.02
N GLY A 101 -15.52 32.99 9.82
CA GLY A 101 -15.93 34.26 10.38
C GLY A 101 -15.97 35.30 9.26
N ILE A 102 -17.17 35.66 8.80
CA ILE A 102 -17.38 36.85 7.98
C ILE A 102 -18.01 37.88 8.91
N VAL A 103 -17.20 38.89 9.25
CA VAL A 103 -17.61 40.09 9.98
C VAL A 103 -18.44 40.94 9.02
N ALA A 104 -19.67 41.29 9.39
CA ALA A 104 -20.49 42.26 8.66
C ALA A 104 -20.12 43.69 9.09
N PRO A 105 -19.96 44.66 8.16
CA PRO A 105 -19.94 46.07 8.54
C PRO A 105 -21.36 46.66 8.56
N LYS A 106 -21.50 47.72 9.37
CA LYS A 106 -22.71 48.50 9.65
C LYS A 106 -23.28 49.22 8.43
#